data_AF-A0A094KR64-F1
#
_entry.id   AF-A0A094KR64-F1
#
_cell.length_a   1.000
_cell.length_b   1.000
_cell.length_c   1.000
_cell.angle_alpha   90.00
_cell.angle_beta   90.00
_cell.angle_gamma   90.00
#
_symmetry.space_group_name_H-M   'P 1'
#
loop_
_entity.id
_entity.type
_entity.pdbx_description
1 polymer ?
#
loop_
_entity_poly.entity_id
_entity_poly.type
_entity_poly.pdbx_seq_one_letter_code
_entity_poly.pdbx_strand_id
1 'polypeptide(L)'
;MHILAAAHIANAMCPYAADYKKRDGSLYHRQTDDVDIMKDYTIDDTDVFLTSDVGGAFSDQNSLSAGERGPTLLEDFIFRQKITHFDHERVPERAVHARGA
;
A
#
# COMPACT_ATOMS: atom_id res chain seq x y z
N MET A 1 -39.74 16.70 65.09
CA MET A 1 -39.45 17.63 63.97
C MET A 1 -38.00 18.05 64.05
N HIS A 2 -37.10 17.38 63.32
CA HIS A 2 -35.76 17.89 63.01
C HIS A 2 -35.56 17.61 61.52
N ILE A 3 -35.58 18.67 60.72
CA ILE A 3 -35.42 18.62 59.26
C ILE A 3 -33.92 18.70 59.00
N LEU A 4 -33.30 17.57 58.67
CA LEU A 4 -31.92 17.53 58.16
C LEU A 4 -31.95 17.89 56.67
N ALA A 5 -31.64 19.14 56.37
CA ALA A 5 -31.41 19.60 55.01
C ALA A 5 -30.07 19.04 54.50
N ALA A 6 -30.14 18.01 53.64
CA ALA A 6 -28.98 17.53 52.91
C ALA A 6 -28.65 18.52 51.79
N ALA A 7 -27.62 19.33 51.99
CA ALA A 7 -27.05 20.18 50.95
C ALA A 7 -26.33 19.28 49.93
N HIS A 8 -26.97 19.02 48.79
CA HIS A 8 -26.31 18.39 47.65
C HIS A 8 -25.41 19.44 46.97
N ILE A 9 -24.11 19.37 47.26
CA ILE A 9 -23.08 20.09 46.49
C ILE A 9 -23.05 19.46 45.09
N ALA A 10 -23.67 20.12 44.12
CA ALA A 10 -23.58 19.75 42.72
C ALA A 10 -22.17 20.08 42.22
N ASN A 11 -21.27 19.08 42.27
CA ASN A 11 -20.01 19.15 41.57
C ASN A 11 -20.31 19.09 40.07
N ALA A 12 -20.29 20.24 39.40
CA ALA A 12 -20.29 20.32 37.94
C ALA A 12 -18.93 19.83 37.41
N MET A 13 -18.70 18.52 37.50
CA MET A 13 -17.54 17.88 36.91
C MET A 13 -17.86 17.66 35.44
N CYS A 14 -17.38 18.56 34.57
CA CYS A 14 -17.48 18.41 33.13
C CYS A 14 -16.96 17.01 32.75
N PRO A 15 -17.82 16.10 32.24
CA PRO A 15 -17.49 14.68 32.07
C PRO A 15 -16.42 14.42 31.00
N TYR A 16 -15.91 15.49 30.37
CA TYR A 16 -14.99 15.41 29.24
C TYR A 16 -13.67 16.18 29.43
N ALA A 17 -13.48 16.88 30.56
CA ALA A 17 -12.34 17.79 30.73
C ALA A 17 -11.34 17.39 31.83
N ALA A 18 -11.52 16.23 32.48
CA ALA A 18 -10.72 15.85 33.65
C ALA A 18 -9.33 15.27 33.32
N ASP A 19 -9.03 14.98 32.06
CA ASP A 19 -7.75 14.37 31.69
C ASP A 19 -7.00 15.21 30.65
N TYR A 20 -6.72 16.47 30.99
CA TYR A 20 -5.71 17.26 30.28
C TYR A 20 -4.32 16.90 30.81
N LYS A 21 -3.92 15.64 30.63
CA LYS A 21 -2.53 15.25 30.78
C LYS A 21 -1.73 16.10 29.80
N LYS A 22 -0.86 16.97 30.33
CA LYS A 22 0.13 17.73 29.56
C LYS A 22 0.75 16.76 28.56
N ARG A 23 0.46 16.92 27.27
CA ARG A 23 1.19 16.23 26.20
C ARG A 23 2.60 16.80 26.26
N ASP A 24 3.47 16.10 26.98
CA ASP A 24 4.89 16.19 26.72
C ASP A 24 5.06 15.96 25.22
N GLY A 25 5.82 16.83 24.56
CA GLY A 25 6.09 16.76 23.12
C GLY A 25 6.95 15.57 22.72
N SER A 26 6.81 14.45 23.43
CA SER A 26 7.22 13.13 23.02
C SER A 26 6.29 12.73 21.88
N LEU A 27 6.70 13.06 20.65
CA LEU A 27 6.15 12.47 19.46
C LEU A 27 6.35 10.96 19.60
N TYR A 28 5.31 10.26 20.03
CA TYR A 28 5.24 8.82 19.96
C TYR A 28 5.49 8.42 18.51
N HIS A 29 6.73 8.03 18.21
CA HIS A 29 7.02 7.25 17.02
C HIS A 29 6.20 5.97 17.21
N ARG A 30 5.04 5.90 16.57
CA ARG A 30 4.30 4.66 16.47
C ARG A 30 5.17 3.78 15.59
N GLN A 31 6.00 2.98 16.24
CA GLN A 31 6.81 1.94 15.64
C GLN A 31 5.85 0.86 15.18
N THR A 32 5.13 1.12 14.09
CA THR A 32 4.76 0.06 13.18
C THR A 32 6.08 -0.39 12.60
N ASP A 33 6.51 -1.60 12.93
CA ASP A 33 7.69 -2.16 12.30
C ASP A 33 7.50 -2.03 10.79
N ASP A 34 8.37 -1.31 10.06
CA ASP A 34 8.17 -0.98 8.64
C ASP A 34 7.98 -2.23 7.77
N VAL A 35 8.56 -3.35 8.24
CA VAL A 35 8.37 -4.69 7.69
C VAL A 35 6.93 -5.20 7.75
N ASP A 36 6.12 -4.73 8.70
CA ASP A 36 4.73 -5.15 8.86
C ASP A 36 3.83 -4.58 7.75
N ILE A 37 4.11 -3.34 7.30
CA ILE A 37 3.38 -2.70 6.20
C ILE A 37 3.67 -3.40 4.86
N MET A 38 4.90 -3.87 4.66
CA MET A 38 5.33 -4.46 3.37
C MET A 38 4.78 -5.87 3.13
N LYS A 39 4.39 -6.60 4.18
CA LYS A 39 3.84 -7.95 4.05
C LYS A 39 2.63 -8.01 3.13
N ASP A 40 1.78 -6.99 3.16
CA ASP A 40 0.55 -6.93 2.37
C ASP A 40 0.80 -6.68 0.87
N TYR A 41 1.99 -6.22 0.49
CA TYR A 41 2.38 -5.88 -0.88
C TYR A 41 3.47 -6.79 -1.46
N THR A 42 3.87 -7.81 -0.72
CA THR A 42 4.85 -8.78 -1.19
C THR A 42 4.14 -9.85 -2.02
N ILE A 43 4.62 -10.08 -3.24
CA ILE A 43 4.08 -11.09 -4.17
C ILE A 43 5.05 -12.27 -4.21
N ASP A 44 4.54 -13.49 -4.06
CA ASP A 44 5.29 -14.74 -4.21
C ASP A 44 4.88 -15.43 -5.51
N ASP A 45 5.84 -15.53 -6.43
CA ASP A 45 5.66 -16.13 -7.76
C ASP A 45 6.14 -17.60 -7.82
N THR A 46 6.30 -18.26 -6.67
CA THR A 46 6.71 -19.68 -6.63
C THR A 46 5.54 -20.62 -6.92
N ASP A 47 5.74 -21.59 -7.82
CA ASP A 47 4.75 -22.64 -8.16
C ASP A 47 3.40 -22.11 -8.68
N VAL A 48 3.42 -20.94 -9.35
CA VAL A 48 2.24 -20.35 -9.98
C VAL A 48 2.40 -20.26 -11.50
N PHE A 49 1.27 -20.20 -12.22
CA PHE A 49 1.28 -19.93 -13.65
C PHE A 49 1.59 -18.46 -13.92
N LEU A 50 2.25 -18.18 -15.05
CA LEU A 50 2.41 -16.82 -15.54
C LEU A 50 1.06 -16.22 -15.90
N THR A 51 0.77 -15.01 -15.42
CA THR A 51 -0.50 -14.32 -15.64
C THR A 51 -0.31 -12.87 -16.06
N SER A 52 -1.33 -12.31 -16.71
CA SER A 52 -1.33 -10.90 -17.13
C SER A 52 -1.56 -10.00 -15.92
N ASP A 53 -1.28 -8.70 -16.02
CA ASP A 53 -1.48 -7.78 -14.88
C ASP A 53 -2.94 -7.69 -14.40
N VAL A 54 -3.91 -8.09 -15.23
CA VAL A 54 -5.33 -8.17 -14.88
C VAL A 54 -5.78 -9.61 -14.53
N GLY A 55 -4.83 -10.52 -14.40
CA GLY A 55 -5.06 -11.95 -14.24
C GLY A 55 -5.28 -12.68 -15.57
N GLY A 56 -5.33 -14.01 -15.49
CA GLY A 56 -5.48 -14.89 -16.65
C GLY A 56 -4.13 -15.51 -17.05
N ALA A 57 -4.09 -16.84 -17.05
CA ALA A 57 -2.88 -17.60 -17.36
C ALA A 57 -2.55 -17.53 -18.85
N PHE A 58 -1.26 -17.36 -19.17
CA PHE A 58 -0.79 -17.30 -20.55
C PHE A 58 0.64 -17.85 -20.71
N SER A 59 1.11 -17.94 -21.95
CA SER A 59 2.51 -18.25 -22.30
C SER A 59 3.10 -17.09 -23.10
N ASP A 60 4.34 -16.71 -22.80
CA ASP A 60 4.97 -15.46 -23.26
C ASP A 60 6.18 -15.67 -24.20
N GLN A 61 6.45 -16.93 -24.57
CA GLN A 61 7.67 -17.30 -25.28
C GLN A 61 7.62 -16.97 -26.78
N ASN A 62 6.42 -16.79 -27.34
CA ASN A 62 6.23 -16.50 -28.77
C ASN A 62 5.17 -15.40 -28.95
N SER A 63 5.38 -14.53 -29.94
CA SER A 63 4.37 -13.55 -30.37
C SER A 63 3.34 -14.18 -31.30
N LEU A 64 2.11 -13.66 -31.27
CA LEU A 64 1.06 -14.02 -32.22
C LEU A 64 1.37 -13.44 -33.60
N SER A 65 1.36 -14.29 -34.63
CA SER A 65 1.75 -13.95 -36.00
C SER A 65 0.78 -14.52 -37.04
N ALA A 66 0.72 -13.89 -38.22
CA ALA A 66 -0.09 -14.35 -39.35
C ALA A 66 0.57 -15.54 -40.09
N GLY A 67 0.65 -16.69 -39.41
CA GLY A 67 1.37 -17.88 -39.87
C GLY A 67 2.82 -17.93 -39.35
N GLU A 68 3.47 -19.09 -39.47
CA GLU A 68 4.78 -19.39 -38.83
C GLU A 68 5.90 -18.39 -39.17
N ARG A 69 5.88 -17.82 -40.38
CA ARG A 69 6.84 -16.79 -40.84
C ARG A 69 6.14 -15.49 -41.23
N GLY A 70 4.92 -15.29 -40.72
CA GLY A 70 4.14 -14.08 -40.96
C GLY A 70 4.55 -12.92 -40.04
N PRO A 71 4.04 -11.71 -40.29
CA PRO A 71 4.23 -10.58 -39.39
C PRO A 71 3.48 -10.78 -38.07
N THR A 72 3.96 -10.13 -37.00
CA THR A 72 3.28 -10.06 -35.70
C THR A 72 1.98 -9.27 -35.80
N LEU A 73 0.93 -9.73 -35.14
CA LEU A 73 -0.38 -9.08 -35.13
C LEU A 73 -0.49 -8.02 -34.01
N LEU A 74 -1.21 -6.93 -34.30
CA LEU A 74 -1.46 -5.87 -33.32
C LEU A 74 -2.46 -6.29 -32.23
N GLU A 75 -3.28 -7.30 -32.50
CA GLU A 75 -4.24 -7.84 -31.54
C GLU A 75 -3.57 -8.65 -30.41
N ASP A 76 -2.27 -8.95 -30.52
CA ASP A 76 -1.49 -9.56 -29.46
C ASP A 76 -1.40 -8.61 -28.26
N PHE A 77 -2.28 -8.80 -27.28
CA PHE A 77 -2.31 -7.97 -26.08
C PHE A 77 -1.23 -8.38 -25.08
N ILE A 78 -0.85 -9.66 -25.06
CA ILE A 78 0.17 -10.21 -24.16
C ILE A 78 1.54 -9.63 -24.49
N PHE A 79 1.92 -9.68 -25.76
CA PHE A 79 3.18 -9.09 -26.23
C PHE A 79 3.23 -7.60 -25.93
N ARG A 80 2.17 -6.86 -26.27
CA ARG A 80 2.12 -5.40 -26.07
C ARG A 80 2.19 -5.02 -24.60
N GLN A 81 1.46 -5.71 -23.73
CA GLN A 81 1.48 -5.45 -22.30
C GLN A 81 2.88 -5.64 -21.73
N LYS A 82 3.53 -6.77 -22.02
CA LYS A 82 4.88 -7.09 -21.54
C LYS A 82 5.92 -6.06 -21.99
N ILE A 83 5.93 -5.70 -23.28
CA ILE A 83 6.88 -4.70 -23.81
C ILE A 83 6.56 -3.30 -23.30
N THR A 84 5.28 -2.93 -23.16
CA THR A 84 4.91 -1.64 -22.59
C THR A 84 5.39 -1.49 -21.15
N HIS A 85 5.24 -2.55 -20.34
CA HIS A 85 5.78 -2.53 -18.97
C HIS A 85 7.29 -2.32 -18.99
N PHE A 86 8.02 -3.07 -19.81
CA PHE A 86 9.47 -2.96 -19.98
C PHE A 86 9.93 -1.55 -20.40
N ASP A 87 9.29 -0.98 -21.41
CA ASP A 87 9.64 0.35 -21.94
C ASP A 87 9.46 1.46 -20.88
N HIS A 88 8.63 1.23 -19.86
CA HIS A 88 8.32 2.18 -18.79
C HIS A 88 8.92 1.81 -17.42
N GLU A 89 9.86 0.87 -17.35
CA GLU A 89 10.52 0.50 -16.08
C GLU A 89 11.37 1.63 -15.48
N ARG A 90 11.82 2.56 -16.32
CA ARG A 90 12.72 3.63 -15.90
C ARG A 90 11.93 4.82 -15.35
N VAL A 91 12.21 5.14 -14.09
CA VAL A 91 11.80 6.38 -13.43
C VAL A 91 12.99 7.33 -13.28
N PRO A 92 12.76 8.66 -13.28
CA PRO A 92 13.83 9.62 -13.07
C PRO A 92 14.58 9.38 -11.76
N GLU A 93 15.91 9.50 -11.82
CA GLU A 93 16.75 9.43 -10.63
C GLU A 93 16.57 10.66 -9.72
N ARG A 94 16.97 10.54 -8.45
CA ARG A 94 16.96 11.67 -7.51
C ARG A 94 17.90 12.77 -8.02
N ALA A 95 17.48 14.03 -7.89
CA ALA A 95 18.26 15.19 -8.33
C ALA A 95 19.69 15.26 -7.74
N VAL A 96 19.88 14.71 -6.54
CA VAL A 96 21.18 14.53 -5.88
C VAL A 96 21.25 13.15 -5.22
N HIS A 97 22.47 12.62 -5.03
CA HIS A 97 22.71 11.29 -4.44
C HIS A 97 22.02 10.13 -5.19
N ALA A 98 21.99 10.18 -6.53
CA ALA A 98 21.41 9.13 -7.36
C ALA A 98 22.07 7.76 -7.17
N ARG A 99 23.35 7.74 -6.78
CA ARG A 99 24.10 6.51 -6.47
C ARG A 99 24.23 6.32 -4.96
N GLY A 100 23.60 5.28 -4.43
CA GLY A 100 23.65 4.85 -3.03
C GLY A 100 23.44 3.35 -2.90
N ALA A 101 23.52 2.82 -1.67
CA ALA A 101 23.23 1.43 -1.33
C ALA A 101 22.43 1.39 -0.02
#